data_AF-A0A399SRQ1-F1
#
_entry.id   AF-A0A399SRQ1-F1
#
_cell.length_a   1.000
_cell.length_b   1.000
_cell.length_c   1.000
_cell.angle_alpha   90.00
_cell.angle_beta   90.00
_cell.angle_gamma   90.00
#
_symmetry.space_group_name_H-M   'P 1'
#
loop_
_entity.id
_entity.type
_entity.pdbx_description
1 polymer ?
#
loop_
_entity_poly.entity_id
_entity_poly.type
_entity_poly.pdbx_seq_one_letter_code
_entity_poly.pdbx_strand_id
1 'polypeptide(L)'
;DGDDGDGAIPGPVLDQVAVHVRGRELTPLARLETVRTTVTLHDADGRAVAEFADDRVTGSDVRGGTVRAWHEWEVELLPDAPAKRKQRTALLDLIERHVLDAGARPSDSASKLARALGADALGRQAPAGPALPDPATLTKESPAADVARAILARGVRDLVAADPHVRADEHDAVHRMRVAVRRLRSALRTHQDVIDPAATAPVRAELTALGAVLGDARDMEVLRDRVVWSVVEHDTETVPDHVGDALHDVLDERYHRARERVIRALSSARYVALLDDLDRLVADPPLAHDATAPAGPALHAALRRDAERI
;
A
#
# COMPACT_ATOMS: atom_id res chain seq x y z
N ASP A 1 24.66 -7.67 30.84
CA ASP A 1 23.44 -8.45 30.59
C ASP A 1 22.40 -7.54 29.98
N GLY A 2 22.55 -7.30 28.67
CA GLY A 2 21.60 -6.52 27.88
C GLY A 2 20.48 -7.45 27.47
N ASP A 3 19.27 -7.12 27.90
CA ASP A 3 18.02 -7.71 27.44
C ASP A 3 17.93 -7.48 25.93
N ASP A 4 18.39 -8.46 25.14
CA ASP A 4 18.11 -8.56 23.71
C ASP A 4 16.60 -8.77 23.60
N GLY A 5 15.87 -7.65 23.60
CA GLY A 5 14.43 -7.61 23.42
C GLY A 5 14.06 -8.54 22.27
N ASP A 6 13.27 -9.56 22.63
CA ASP A 6 12.88 -10.69 21.79
C ASP A 6 12.71 -10.26 20.34
N GLY A 7 13.54 -10.81 19.43
CA GLY A 7 13.66 -10.39 18.02
C GLY A 7 12.40 -10.61 17.17
N ALA A 8 11.25 -10.78 17.81
CA ALA A 8 9.94 -10.84 17.22
C ALA A 8 9.53 -9.48 16.65
N ILE A 9 9.27 -9.48 15.34
CA ILE A 9 8.77 -8.29 14.65
C ILE A 9 7.34 -8.00 15.14
N PRO A 10 7.01 -6.77 15.55
CA PRO A 10 5.67 -6.45 16.04
C PRO A 10 4.58 -6.81 15.02
N GLY A 11 3.51 -7.47 15.48
CA GLY A 11 2.37 -7.87 14.65
C GLY A 11 1.82 -6.76 13.74
N PRO A 12 1.57 -5.53 14.25
CA PRO A 12 1.10 -4.42 13.42
C PRO A 12 2.05 -4.04 12.29
N VAL A 13 3.37 -4.21 12.46
CA VAL A 13 4.37 -3.97 11.41
C VAL A 13 4.34 -5.09 10.38
N LEU A 14 4.24 -6.34 10.83
CA LEU A 14 4.11 -7.50 9.94
C LEU A 14 2.85 -7.43 9.07
N ASP A 15 1.73 -6.99 9.65
CA ASP A 15 0.47 -6.83 8.92
C ASP A 15 0.61 -5.89 7.72
N GLN A 16 1.37 -4.80 7.84
CA GLN A 16 1.58 -3.84 6.75
C GLN A 16 2.33 -4.43 5.55
N VAL A 17 3.13 -5.47 5.78
CA VAL A 17 3.96 -6.11 4.73
C VAL A 17 3.52 -7.54 4.41
N ALA A 18 2.51 -8.08 5.09
CA ALA A 18 2.08 -9.48 4.97
C ALA A 18 1.76 -9.87 3.51
N VAL A 19 1.15 -8.95 2.76
CA VAL A 19 0.82 -9.11 1.33
C VAL A 19 2.06 -9.33 0.44
N HIS A 20 3.21 -8.79 0.86
CA HIS A 20 4.50 -8.97 0.20
C HIS A 20 5.25 -10.18 0.76
N VAL A 21 5.26 -10.35 2.08
CA VAL A 21 5.98 -11.42 2.76
C VAL A 21 5.41 -12.79 2.41
N ARG A 22 4.08 -12.92 2.33
CA ARG A 22 3.39 -14.15 1.90
C ARG A 22 3.79 -15.38 2.73
N GLY A 23 3.96 -15.19 4.04
CA GLY A 23 4.38 -16.23 4.97
C GLY A 23 5.83 -16.69 4.84
N ARG A 24 6.63 -16.05 3.97
CA ARG A 24 8.08 -16.29 3.92
C ARG A 24 8.75 -15.77 5.19
N GLU A 25 9.83 -16.42 5.59
CA GLU A 25 10.61 -16.02 6.75
C GLU A 25 11.26 -14.65 6.49
N LEU A 26 11.08 -13.72 7.44
CA LEU A 26 11.76 -12.43 7.44
C LEU A 26 13.10 -12.58 8.15
N THR A 27 14.17 -12.21 7.45
CA THR A 27 15.53 -12.23 8.00
C THR A 27 16.11 -10.82 8.06
N PRO A 28 16.88 -10.48 9.10
CA PRO A 28 17.47 -9.16 9.24
C PRO A 28 18.48 -8.90 8.11
N LEU A 29 18.30 -7.79 7.40
CA LEU A 29 19.22 -7.35 6.33
C LEU A 29 20.28 -6.38 6.83
N ALA A 30 19.89 -5.47 7.71
CA ALA A 30 20.76 -4.46 8.28
C ALA A 30 20.39 -4.15 9.73
N ARG A 31 21.37 -3.70 10.52
CA ARG A 31 21.15 -3.09 11.84
C ARG A 31 21.61 -1.65 11.81
N LEU A 32 20.75 -0.75 12.25
CA LEU A 32 21.01 0.68 12.39
C LEU A 32 21.00 1.04 13.87
N GLU A 33 22.05 1.71 14.32
CA GLU A 33 22.17 2.29 15.65
C GLU A 33 22.35 3.80 15.50
N THR A 34 21.41 4.56 16.04
CA THR A 34 21.40 6.02 15.90
C THR A 34 21.43 6.67 17.28
N VAL A 35 22.40 7.57 17.49
CA VAL A 35 22.36 8.55 18.58
C VAL A 35 21.78 9.83 18.00
N ARG A 36 20.53 10.13 18.38
CA ARG A 36 19.75 11.27 17.87
C ARG A 36 19.65 12.37 18.91
N THR A 37 19.98 13.60 18.51
CA THR A 37 19.66 14.83 19.26
C THR A 37 18.59 15.60 18.50
N THR A 38 17.44 15.85 19.11
CA THR A 38 16.35 16.60 18.46
C THR A 38 16.23 18.02 18.99
N VAL A 39 15.85 18.94 18.10
CA VAL A 39 15.48 20.31 18.40
C VAL A 39 14.14 20.61 17.75
N THR A 40 13.15 21.03 18.53
CA THR A 40 11.84 21.42 18.02
C THR A 40 11.85 22.88 17.57
N LEU A 41 11.55 23.12 16.30
CA LEU A 41 11.41 24.44 15.70
C LEU A 41 9.98 24.93 15.88
N HIS A 42 9.84 26.15 16.40
CA HIS A 42 8.54 26.78 16.67
C HIS A 42 8.30 27.97 15.73
N ASP A 43 7.04 28.23 15.38
CA ASP A 43 6.64 29.43 14.67
C ASP A 43 6.52 30.65 15.61
N ALA A 44 6.15 31.81 15.04
CA ALA A 44 5.99 33.05 15.80
C ALA A 44 4.86 33.01 16.85
N ASP A 45 3.91 32.08 16.69
CA ASP A 45 2.80 31.86 17.62
C ASP A 45 3.17 30.81 18.70
N GLY A 46 4.40 30.28 18.67
CA GLY A 46 4.89 29.26 19.60
C GLY A 46 4.43 27.84 19.28
N ARG A 47 3.91 27.56 18.07
CA ARG A 47 3.51 26.21 17.65
C ARG A 47 4.69 25.43 17.11
N ALA A 48 4.79 24.15 17.46
CA ALA A 48 5.86 23.27 17.00
C ALA A 48 5.64 22.87 15.53
N VAL A 49 6.41 23.44 14.61
CA VAL A 49 6.19 23.27 13.16
C VAL A 49 7.14 22.28 12.50
N ALA A 50 8.30 22.02 13.09
CA ALA A 50 9.25 21.04 12.58
C ALA A 50 10.14 20.48 13.70
N GLU A 51 10.65 19.28 13.50
CA GLU A 51 11.74 18.71 14.28
C GLU A 51 13.01 18.71 13.41
N PHE A 52 14.10 19.23 13.96
CA PHE A 52 15.44 19.07 13.42
C PHE A 52 16.17 17.99 14.23
N ALA A 53 16.64 16.94 13.56
CA ALA A 53 17.36 15.83 14.18
C ALA A 53 18.84 15.83 13.74
N ASP A 54 19.75 15.82 14.71
CA ASP A 54 21.18 15.55 14.53
C ASP A 54 21.48 14.09 14.87
N ASP A 55 21.75 13.30 13.84
CA ASP A 55 21.87 11.85 13.92
C ASP A 55 23.31 11.39 13.67
N ARG A 56 23.90 10.76 14.69
CA ARG A 56 25.10 9.94 14.51
C ARG A 56 24.68 8.49 14.32
N VAL A 57 24.86 7.96 13.13
CA VAL A 57 24.34 6.66 12.72
C VAL A 57 25.49 5.69 12.47
N THR A 58 25.35 4.48 12.99
CA THR A 58 26.14 3.31 12.62
C THR A 58 25.22 2.28 11.97
N GLY A 59 25.48 1.93 10.72
CA GLY A 59 24.73 0.93 9.97
C GLY A 59 25.61 -0.27 9.62
N SER A 60 25.08 -1.48 9.81
CA SER A 60 25.74 -2.73 9.43
C SER A 60 24.89 -3.54 8.47
N ASP A 61 25.47 -4.04 7.37
CA ASP A 61 24.85 -5.10 6.55
C ASP A 61 25.13 -6.44 7.24
N VAL A 62 24.08 -7.07 7.78
CA VAL A 62 24.19 -8.29 8.59
C VAL A 62 24.67 -9.48 7.76
N ARG A 63 24.51 -9.43 6.43
CA ARG A 63 24.87 -10.52 5.52
C ARG A 63 26.33 -10.42 5.07
N GLY A 64 26.81 -9.18 4.88
CA GLY A 64 28.15 -8.88 4.38
C GLY A 64 29.15 -8.46 5.47
N GLY A 65 28.70 -8.26 6.71
CA GLY A 65 29.53 -7.78 7.83
C GLY A 65 30.07 -6.35 7.65
N THR A 66 29.65 -5.63 6.61
CA THR A 66 30.14 -4.27 6.33
C THR A 66 29.50 -3.29 7.30
N VAL A 67 30.32 -2.54 8.02
CA VAL A 67 29.88 -1.47 8.92
C VAL A 67 30.19 -0.11 8.29
N ARG A 68 29.23 0.81 8.38
CA ARG A 68 29.30 2.19 7.89
C ARG A 68 28.88 3.11 9.02
N ALA A 69 29.60 4.20 9.22
CA ALA A 69 29.24 5.24 10.17
C ALA A 69 29.11 6.58 9.45
N TRP A 70 28.10 7.36 9.80
CA TRP A 70 27.90 8.70 9.24
C TRP A 70 27.20 9.62 10.23
N HIS A 71 27.26 10.91 9.92
CA HIS A 71 26.54 11.97 10.60
C HIS A 71 25.58 12.59 9.59
N GLU A 72 24.32 12.75 9.97
CA GLU A 72 23.31 13.39 9.12
C GLU A 72 22.36 14.26 9.92
N TRP A 73 21.76 15.20 9.21
CA TRP A 73 20.71 16.05 9.73
C TRP A 73 19.42 15.75 8.98
N GLU A 74 18.33 15.56 9.71
CA GLU A 74 16.99 15.36 9.17
C GLU A 74 16.05 16.44 9.67
N VAL A 75 15.13 16.86 8.80
CA VAL A 75 14.09 17.84 9.16
C VAL A 75 12.74 17.25 8.79
N GLU A 76 11.88 17.09 9.79
CA GLU A 76 10.52 16.59 9.61
C GLU A 76 9.51 17.65 10.01
N LEU A 77 8.50 17.85 9.17
CA LEU A 77 7.39 18.74 9.50
C LEU A 77 6.46 18.08 10.50
N LEU A 78 6.13 18.80 11.56
CA LEU A 78 5.20 18.35 12.60
C LEU A 78 3.75 18.63 12.19
N PRO A 79 2.74 18.04 12.89
CA PRO A 79 1.32 18.21 12.53
C PRO A 79 0.86 19.68 12.47
N ASP A 80 1.43 20.56 13.30
CA ASP A 80 1.09 21.99 13.32
C ASP A 80 1.81 22.81 12.24
N ALA A 81 2.60 22.17 11.38
CA ALA A 81 3.16 22.81 10.19
C ALA A 81 2.04 23.37 9.28
N PRO A 82 2.35 24.36 8.42
CA PRO A 82 1.34 24.93 7.53
C PRO A 82 0.61 23.88 6.70
N ALA A 83 -0.73 23.93 6.66
CA ALA A 83 -1.52 22.92 5.93
C ALA A 83 -1.35 22.98 4.40
N LYS A 84 -1.08 24.17 3.84
CA LYS A 84 -0.98 24.35 2.38
C LYS A 84 0.41 23.93 1.89
N ARG A 85 0.45 23.10 0.85
CA ARG A 85 1.70 22.64 0.19
C ARG A 85 2.70 23.75 -0.07
N LYS A 86 2.25 24.88 -0.65
CA LYS A 86 3.13 26.03 -0.95
C LYS A 86 3.81 26.59 0.30
N GLN A 87 3.11 26.62 1.43
CA GLN A 87 3.65 27.11 2.69
C GLN A 87 4.60 26.09 3.33
N ARG A 88 4.30 24.79 3.23
CA ARG A 88 5.23 23.71 3.65
C ARG A 88 6.55 23.78 2.90
N THR A 89 6.48 23.93 1.57
CA THR A 89 7.67 24.11 0.73
C THR A 89 8.45 25.35 1.15
N ALA A 90 7.80 26.50 1.31
CA ALA A 90 8.49 27.73 1.73
C ALA A 90 9.17 27.60 3.11
N LEU A 91 8.55 26.86 4.05
CA LEU A 91 9.15 26.57 5.35
C LEU A 91 10.37 25.66 5.22
N LEU A 92 10.27 24.58 4.44
CA LEU A 92 11.39 23.68 4.19
C LEU A 92 12.53 24.39 3.46
N ASP A 93 12.25 25.21 2.46
CA ASP A 93 13.26 26.02 1.75
C ASP A 93 13.96 27.00 2.72
N LEU A 94 13.23 27.55 3.70
CA LEU A 94 13.82 28.40 4.73
C LEU A 94 14.76 27.62 5.63
N ILE A 95 14.33 26.47 6.13
CA ILE A 95 15.17 25.61 6.98
C ILE A 95 16.38 25.12 6.20
N GLU A 96 16.19 24.70 4.94
CA GLU A 96 17.25 24.24 4.04
C GLU A 96 18.35 25.28 3.91
N ARG A 97 18.02 26.56 3.67
CA ARG A 97 19.02 27.63 3.62
C ARG A 97 19.84 27.71 4.91
N HIS A 98 19.18 27.67 6.07
CA HIS A 98 19.88 27.74 7.35
C HIS A 98 20.80 26.54 7.61
N VAL A 99 20.38 25.33 7.26
CA VAL A 99 21.23 24.15 7.46
C VAL A 99 22.39 24.09 6.46
N LEU A 100 22.17 24.52 5.21
CA LEU A 100 23.23 24.63 4.20
C LEU A 100 24.26 25.70 4.58
N ASP A 101 23.81 26.85 5.08
CA ASP A 101 24.70 27.91 5.60
C ASP A 101 25.52 27.42 6.82
N ALA A 102 24.96 26.50 7.61
CA ALA A 102 25.66 25.84 8.72
C ALA A 102 26.61 24.71 8.27
N GLY A 103 26.71 24.43 6.96
CA GLY A 103 27.63 23.46 6.37
C GLY A 103 27.01 22.10 6.03
N ALA A 104 25.69 21.96 6.09
CA ALA A 104 25.01 20.77 5.58
C ALA A 104 25.26 20.60 4.08
N ARG A 105 25.07 19.36 3.61
CA ARG A 105 25.08 19.01 2.19
C ARG A 105 23.88 18.11 1.93
N PRO A 106 23.25 18.18 0.73
CA PRO A 106 22.25 17.20 0.35
C PRO A 106 22.78 15.78 0.52
N SER A 107 21.94 14.89 1.04
CA SER A 107 22.31 13.48 1.20
C SER A 107 22.41 12.80 -0.17
N ASP A 108 23.50 12.07 -0.41
CA ASP A 108 23.67 11.22 -1.59
C ASP A 108 22.86 9.90 -1.49
N SER A 109 22.20 9.66 -0.36
CA SER A 109 21.41 8.46 -0.11
C SER A 109 19.95 8.80 0.15
N ALA A 110 19.05 8.03 -0.48
CA ALA A 110 17.61 8.17 -0.31
C ALA A 110 17.10 7.72 1.07
N SER A 111 17.88 6.91 1.82
CA SER A 111 17.53 6.50 3.18
C SER A 111 18.73 5.97 3.97
N LYS A 112 18.62 5.99 5.30
CA LYS A 112 19.57 5.33 6.23
C LYS A 112 19.82 3.87 5.86
N LEU A 113 18.77 3.13 5.47
CA LEU A 113 18.87 1.72 5.07
C LEU A 113 19.66 1.56 3.76
N ALA A 114 19.38 2.39 2.76
CA ALA A 114 20.12 2.39 1.51
C ALA A 114 21.61 2.70 1.75
N ARG A 115 21.90 3.60 2.68
CA ARG A 115 23.27 3.90 3.10
C ARG A 115 23.92 2.74 3.84
N ALA A 116 23.21 2.09 4.76
CA ALA A 116 23.71 0.95 5.54
C ALA A 116 24.03 -0.27 4.68
N LEU A 117 23.21 -0.55 3.65
CA LEU A 117 23.44 -1.66 2.71
C LEU A 117 24.42 -1.28 1.59
N GLY A 118 24.56 0.01 1.30
CA GLY A 118 25.24 0.55 0.12
C GLY A 118 24.23 0.76 -1.02
N ALA A 119 24.34 1.91 -1.70
CA ALA A 119 23.34 2.39 -2.67
C ALA A 119 22.94 1.35 -3.74
N ASP A 120 23.88 0.52 -4.15
CA ASP A 120 23.64 -0.52 -5.16
C ASP A 120 23.10 -1.86 -4.60
N ALA A 121 23.17 -2.10 -3.29
CA ALA A 121 22.83 -3.39 -2.71
C ALA A 121 21.32 -3.65 -2.66
N LEU A 122 20.51 -2.59 -2.49
CA LEU A 122 19.04 -2.69 -2.53
C LEU A 122 18.52 -3.01 -3.95
N GLY A 123 19.17 -2.51 -4.99
CA GLY A 123 18.76 -2.73 -6.39
C GLY A 123 19.21 -4.07 -6.98
N ARG A 124 20.31 -4.67 -6.47
CA ARG A 124 20.90 -5.90 -7.02
C ARG A 124 20.23 -7.21 -6.57
N GLN A 125 19.30 -7.17 -5.61
CA GLN A 125 18.81 -8.40 -4.94
C GLN A 125 17.34 -8.75 -5.19
N ALA A 126 16.54 -7.86 -5.77
CA ALA A 126 15.26 -8.28 -6.30
C ALA A 126 15.54 -9.05 -7.60
N PRO A 127 15.15 -10.34 -7.75
CA PRO A 127 15.08 -10.92 -9.08
C PRO A 127 14.24 -9.96 -9.92
N ALA A 128 14.79 -9.48 -11.03
CA ALA A 128 14.04 -8.63 -11.94
C ALA A 128 12.79 -9.43 -12.33
N GLY A 129 11.64 -9.03 -11.79
CA GLY A 129 10.37 -9.55 -12.25
C GLY A 129 10.30 -9.37 -13.77
N PRO A 130 9.49 -10.18 -14.46
CA PRO A 130 9.36 -10.05 -15.91
C PRO A 130 9.08 -8.60 -16.27
N ALA A 131 9.82 -8.07 -17.24
CA ALA A 131 9.69 -6.69 -17.67
C ALA A 131 8.26 -6.47 -18.18
N LEU A 132 7.43 -5.81 -17.37
CA LEU A 132 6.10 -5.43 -17.78
C LEU A 132 6.21 -4.36 -18.88
N PRO A 133 5.34 -4.40 -19.91
CA PRO A 133 5.30 -3.33 -20.89
C PRO A 133 4.97 -2.04 -20.16
N ASP A 134 5.68 -0.96 -20.47
CA ASP A 134 5.34 0.35 -19.96
C ASP A 134 3.99 0.78 -20.57
N PRO A 135 2.94 0.97 -19.77
CA PRO A 135 1.63 1.40 -20.27
C PRO A 135 1.69 2.67 -21.12
N ALA A 136 2.66 3.57 -20.87
CA ALA A 136 2.84 4.80 -21.64
C ALA A 136 3.35 4.55 -23.08
N THR A 137 3.96 3.39 -23.33
CA THR A 137 4.48 3.00 -24.65
C THR A 137 3.49 2.15 -25.46
N LEU A 138 2.44 1.65 -24.82
CA LEU A 138 1.44 0.80 -25.47
C LEU A 138 0.53 1.62 -26.39
N THR A 139 0.31 1.10 -27.58
CA THR A 139 -0.57 1.70 -28.59
C THR A 139 -1.63 0.69 -29.04
N LYS A 140 -2.58 1.11 -29.87
CA LYS A 140 -3.56 0.19 -30.49
C LYS A 140 -2.91 -0.87 -31.40
N GLU A 141 -1.66 -0.64 -31.81
CA GLU A 141 -0.90 -1.61 -32.62
C GLU A 141 -0.11 -2.60 -31.75
N SER A 142 0.00 -2.34 -30.44
CA SER A 142 0.65 -3.25 -29.50
C SER A 142 -0.12 -4.57 -29.40
N PRO A 143 0.55 -5.70 -29.14
CA PRO A 143 -0.13 -6.99 -28.97
C PRO A 143 -1.22 -6.94 -27.90
N ALA A 144 -2.36 -7.57 -28.18
CA ALA A 144 -3.48 -7.66 -27.24
C ALA A 144 -3.04 -8.26 -25.89
N ALA A 145 -2.13 -9.24 -25.93
CA ALA A 145 -1.50 -9.83 -24.74
C ALA A 145 -0.78 -8.80 -23.86
N ASP A 146 -0.01 -7.87 -24.44
CA ASP A 146 0.73 -6.85 -23.69
C ASP A 146 -0.22 -5.85 -23.01
N VAL A 147 -1.27 -5.45 -23.71
CA VAL A 147 -2.29 -4.55 -23.15
C VAL A 147 -3.07 -5.23 -22.02
N ALA A 148 -3.47 -6.49 -22.20
CA ALA A 148 -4.14 -7.26 -21.15
C ALA A 148 -3.24 -7.46 -19.92
N ARG A 149 -1.95 -7.78 -20.13
CA ARG A 149 -0.95 -7.93 -19.06
C ARG A 149 -0.76 -6.64 -18.28
N ALA A 150 -0.71 -5.48 -18.95
CA ALA A 150 -0.61 -4.18 -18.29
C ALA A 150 -1.84 -3.84 -17.43
N ILE A 151 -3.05 -4.14 -17.91
CA ILE A 151 -4.31 -3.96 -17.16
C ILE A 151 -4.33 -4.86 -15.93
N LEU A 152 -3.96 -6.14 -16.07
CA LEU A 152 -3.89 -7.08 -14.94
C LEU A 152 -2.85 -6.65 -13.92
N ALA A 153 -1.64 -6.29 -14.34
CA ALA A 153 -0.58 -5.82 -13.46
C ALA A 153 -1.01 -4.60 -12.64
N ARG A 154 -1.75 -3.67 -13.25
CA ARG A 154 -2.37 -2.54 -12.55
C ARG A 154 -3.36 -3.01 -11.49
N GLY A 155 -4.29 -3.89 -11.84
CA GLY A 155 -5.28 -4.42 -10.89
C GLY A 155 -4.66 -5.17 -9.71
N VAL A 156 -3.57 -5.92 -9.95
CA VAL A 156 -2.82 -6.60 -8.88
C VAL A 156 -2.14 -5.60 -7.98
N ARG A 157 -1.49 -4.56 -8.53
CA ARG A 157 -0.91 -3.46 -7.73
C ARG A 157 -1.96 -2.75 -6.89
N ASP A 158 -3.12 -2.43 -7.45
CA ASP A 158 -4.22 -1.80 -6.72
C ASP A 158 -4.72 -2.70 -5.56
N LEU A 159 -4.81 -4.02 -5.77
CA LEU A 159 -5.19 -4.99 -4.74
C LEU A 159 -4.14 -5.05 -3.62
N VAL A 160 -2.86 -5.19 -3.99
CA VAL A 160 -1.74 -5.27 -3.05
C VAL A 160 -1.58 -3.99 -2.23
N ALA A 161 -1.76 -2.83 -2.87
CA ALA A 161 -1.69 -1.54 -2.20
C ALA A 161 -2.86 -1.31 -1.23
N ALA A 162 -4.05 -1.87 -1.51
CA ALA A 162 -5.21 -1.72 -0.64
C ALA A 162 -5.15 -2.61 0.62
N ASP A 163 -4.45 -3.75 0.57
CA ASP A 163 -4.34 -4.72 1.67
C ASP A 163 -3.90 -4.11 3.02
N PRO A 164 -2.76 -3.39 3.12
CA PRO A 164 -2.31 -2.83 4.40
C PRO A 164 -3.32 -1.84 5.01
N HIS A 165 -4.01 -1.06 4.16
CA HIS A 165 -5.03 -0.12 4.59
C HIS A 165 -6.27 -0.83 5.14
N VAL A 166 -6.66 -1.97 4.56
CA VAL A 166 -7.76 -2.80 5.09
C VAL A 166 -7.37 -3.41 6.43
N ARG A 167 -6.12 -3.87 6.58
CA ARG A 167 -5.61 -4.37 7.87
C ARG A 167 -5.55 -3.31 8.95
N ALA A 168 -5.24 -2.07 8.56
CA ALA A 168 -5.18 -0.91 9.44
C ALA A 168 -6.57 -0.31 9.78
N ASP A 169 -7.65 -0.86 9.24
CA ASP A 169 -9.02 -0.32 9.38
C ASP A 169 -9.19 1.12 8.86
N GLU A 170 -8.45 1.48 7.82
CA GLU A 170 -8.54 2.83 7.28
C GLU A 170 -9.88 3.07 6.56
N HIS A 171 -10.35 4.31 6.65
CA HIS A 171 -11.57 4.74 5.99
C HIS A 171 -11.54 4.42 4.48
N ASP A 172 -12.64 3.88 3.97
CA ASP A 172 -12.83 3.48 2.56
C ASP A 172 -11.87 2.38 2.04
N ALA A 173 -11.00 1.81 2.89
CA ALA A 173 -10.03 0.80 2.44
C ALA A 173 -10.70 -0.46 1.89
N VAL A 174 -11.74 -0.97 2.56
CA VAL A 174 -12.53 -2.13 2.10
C VAL A 174 -13.18 -1.85 0.76
N HIS A 175 -13.72 -0.64 0.57
CA HIS A 175 -14.28 -0.22 -0.72
C HIS A 175 -13.22 -0.23 -1.82
N ARG A 176 -12.06 0.40 -1.59
CA ARG A 176 -10.94 0.44 -2.55
C ARG A 176 -10.49 -0.97 -2.92
N MET A 177 -10.29 -1.86 -1.95
CA MET A 177 -9.92 -3.25 -2.21
C MET A 177 -10.99 -3.99 -3.01
N ARG A 178 -12.28 -3.80 -2.68
CA ARG A 178 -13.41 -4.39 -3.43
C ARG A 178 -13.45 -3.89 -4.87
N VAL A 179 -13.13 -2.62 -5.11
CA VAL A 179 -13.01 -2.06 -6.46
C VAL A 179 -11.88 -2.75 -7.22
N ALA A 180 -10.70 -2.95 -6.61
CA ALA A 180 -9.59 -3.67 -7.23
C ALA A 180 -9.97 -5.11 -7.61
N VAL A 181 -10.59 -5.86 -6.69
CA VAL A 181 -11.08 -7.22 -6.95
C VAL A 181 -12.10 -7.25 -8.10
N ARG A 182 -13.06 -6.31 -8.11
CA ARG A 182 -14.05 -6.20 -9.19
C ARG A 182 -13.39 -5.89 -10.54
N ARG A 183 -12.38 -5.00 -10.56
CA ARG A 183 -11.62 -4.67 -11.78
C ARG A 183 -10.88 -5.88 -12.31
N LEU A 184 -10.15 -6.61 -11.46
CA LEU A 184 -9.48 -7.86 -11.84
C LEU A 184 -10.45 -8.87 -12.45
N ARG A 185 -11.60 -9.13 -11.80
CA ARG A 185 -12.64 -10.03 -12.32
C ARG A 185 -13.18 -9.57 -13.67
N SER A 186 -13.37 -8.26 -13.85
CA SER A 186 -13.84 -7.70 -15.10
C SER A 186 -12.78 -7.82 -16.19
N ALA A 187 -11.52 -7.54 -15.91
CA ALA A 187 -10.42 -7.66 -16.86
C ALA A 187 -10.30 -9.10 -17.38
N LEU A 188 -10.30 -10.10 -16.48
CA LEU A 188 -10.25 -11.52 -16.86
C LEU A 188 -11.44 -11.95 -17.73
N ARG A 189 -12.64 -11.40 -17.45
CA ARG A 189 -13.82 -11.69 -18.27
C ARG A 189 -13.76 -10.99 -19.63
N THR A 190 -13.38 -9.71 -19.65
CA THR A 190 -13.35 -8.89 -20.87
C THR A 190 -12.26 -9.33 -21.83
N HIS A 191 -11.19 -9.96 -21.33
CA HIS A 191 -10.05 -10.40 -22.12
C HIS A 191 -9.97 -11.92 -22.27
N GLN A 192 -11.10 -12.63 -22.10
CA GLN A 192 -11.19 -14.08 -22.26
C GLN A 192 -10.86 -14.56 -23.68
N ASP A 193 -10.96 -13.68 -24.68
CA ASP A 193 -10.56 -13.99 -26.06
C ASP A 193 -9.03 -13.93 -26.22
N VAL A 194 -8.31 -13.28 -25.30
CA VAL A 194 -6.85 -13.10 -25.34
C VAL A 194 -6.15 -13.99 -24.31
N ILE A 195 -6.77 -14.20 -23.15
CA ILE A 195 -6.27 -14.98 -22.04
C ILE A 195 -7.20 -16.16 -21.84
N ASP A 196 -6.64 -17.37 -21.80
CA ASP A 196 -7.40 -18.61 -21.70
C ASP A 196 -8.37 -18.58 -20.50
N PRO A 197 -9.70 -18.62 -20.74
CA PRO A 197 -10.70 -18.55 -19.70
C PRO A 197 -10.76 -19.83 -18.85
N ALA A 198 -10.37 -20.98 -19.39
CA ALA A 198 -10.30 -22.24 -18.66
C ALA A 198 -9.10 -22.20 -17.68
N ALA A 199 -7.95 -21.71 -18.14
CA ALA A 199 -6.76 -21.56 -17.31
C ALA A 199 -6.94 -20.53 -16.18
N THR A 200 -7.73 -19.46 -16.41
CA THR A 200 -7.99 -18.41 -15.41
C THR A 200 -9.23 -18.66 -14.54
N ALA A 201 -10.00 -19.71 -14.79
CA ALA A 201 -11.22 -20.02 -14.02
C ALA A 201 -10.97 -20.17 -12.50
N PRO A 202 -9.90 -20.85 -12.02
CA PRO A 202 -9.59 -20.94 -10.59
C PRO A 202 -9.34 -19.57 -9.95
N VAL A 203 -8.54 -18.72 -10.60
CA VAL A 203 -8.25 -17.35 -10.12
C VAL A 203 -9.52 -16.51 -10.03
N ARG A 204 -10.42 -16.62 -11.02
CA ARG A 204 -11.72 -15.92 -11.01
C ARG A 204 -12.63 -16.39 -9.87
N ALA A 205 -12.58 -17.67 -9.50
CA ALA A 205 -13.33 -18.22 -8.39
C ALA A 205 -12.82 -17.66 -7.06
N GLU A 206 -11.50 -17.62 -6.86
CA GLU A 206 -10.88 -17.05 -5.66
C GLU A 206 -11.14 -15.55 -5.51
N LEU A 207 -11.05 -14.78 -6.60
CA LEU A 207 -11.44 -13.36 -6.61
C LEU A 207 -12.94 -13.18 -6.28
N THR A 208 -13.80 -14.13 -6.68
CA THR A 208 -15.22 -14.08 -6.35
C THR A 208 -15.44 -14.34 -4.86
N ALA A 209 -14.74 -15.33 -4.29
CA ALA A 209 -14.79 -15.63 -2.86
C ALA A 209 -14.29 -14.45 -2.01
N LEU A 210 -13.15 -13.86 -2.37
CA LEU A 210 -12.62 -12.66 -1.71
C LEU A 210 -13.60 -11.48 -1.83
N GLY A 211 -14.15 -11.26 -3.04
CA GLY A 211 -15.12 -10.20 -3.28
C GLY A 211 -16.40 -10.32 -2.47
N ALA A 212 -16.85 -11.54 -2.16
CA ALA A 212 -18.00 -11.78 -1.29
C ALA A 212 -17.70 -11.36 0.16
N VAL A 213 -16.54 -11.78 0.71
CA VAL A 213 -16.13 -11.40 2.08
C VAL A 213 -15.99 -9.87 2.22
N LEU A 214 -15.39 -9.21 1.22
CA LEU A 214 -15.27 -7.74 1.18
C LEU A 214 -16.63 -7.06 0.99
N GLY A 215 -17.56 -7.69 0.26
CA GLY A 215 -18.91 -7.20 0.05
C GLY A 215 -19.68 -7.11 1.38
N ASP A 216 -19.68 -8.21 2.14
CA ASP A 216 -20.35 -8.25 3.45
C ASP A 216 -19.82 -7.18 4.40
N ALA A 217 -18.50 -6.98 4.45
CA ALA A 217 -17.88 -5.94 5.27
C ALA A 217 -18.28 -4.53 4.82
N ARG A 218 -18.28 -4.27 3.51
CA ARG A 218 -18.69 -2.96 2.98
C ARG A 218 -20.16 -2.67 3.24
N ASP A 219 -21.03 -3.68 3.15
CA ASP A 219 -22.45 -3.51 3.43
C ASP A 219 -22.67 -3.15 4.92
N MET A 220 -21.85 -3.69 5.83
CA MET A 220 -21.89 -3.30 7.24
C MET A 220 -21.36 -1.88 7.48
N GLU A 221 -20.28 -1.46 6.81
CA GLU A 221 -19.80 -0.07 6.85
C GLU A 221 -20.89 0.91 6.42
N VAL A 222 -21.50 0.65 5.25
CA VAL A 222 -22.55 1.53 4.71
C VAL A 222 -23.80 1.53 5.60
N LEU A 223 -24.19 0.37 6.15
CA LEU A 223 -25.31 0.28 7.07
C LEU A 223 -25.05 1.10 8.34
N ARG A 224 -23.86 0.96 8.93
CA ARG A 224 -23.45 1.71 10.11
C ARG A 224 -23.51 3.21 9.84
N ASP A 225 -22.85 3.68 8.78
CA ASP A 225 -22.80 5.09 8.41
C ASP A 225 -24.22 5.67 8.18
N ARG A 226 -25.10 4.90 7.52
CA ARG A 226 -26.47 5.33 7.25
C ARG A 226 -27.32 5.43 8.52
N VAL A 227 -27.15 4.51 9.46
CA VAL A 227 -27.88 4.54 10.73
C VAL A 227 -27.41 5.70 11.60
N VAL A 228 -26.09 5.89 11.73
CA VAL A 228 -25.51 7.03 12.45
C VAL A 228 -26.05 8.34 11.89
N TRP A 229 -26.02 8.48 10.56
CA TRP A 229 -26.57 9.66 9.89
C TRP A 229 -28.06 9.86 10.19
N SER A 230 -28.86 8.79 10.13
CA SER A 230 -30.30 8.88 10.38
C SER A 230 -30.64 9.25 11.82
N VAL A 231 -29.87 8.78 12.81
CA VAL A 231 -30.06 9.11 14.24
C VAL A 231 -29.65 10.56 14.52
N VAL A 232 -28.62 11.07 13.84
CA VAL A 232 -28.18 12.47 13.97
C VAL A 232 -29.13 13.43 13.26
N GLU A 233 -29.68 13.06 12.10
CA GLU A 233 -30.63 13.91 11.35
C GLU A 233 -32.05 13.93 11.92
N HIS A 234 -32.50 12.86 12.56
CA HIS A 234 -33.84 12.79 13.15
C HIS A 234 -33.76 13.12 14.64
N ASP A 235 -34.21 14.32 14.97
CA ASP A 235 -34.23 14.95 16.29
C ASP A 235 -34.32 13.97 17.47
N THR A 236 -33.35 14.10 18.39
CA THR A 236 -33.20 13.34 19.64
C THR A 236 -34.46 13.36 20.53
N GLU A 237 -35.43 14.25 20.27
CA GLU A 237 -36.76 14.21 20.91
C GLU A 237 -37.54 12.91 20.62
N THR A 238 -37.23 12.18 19.55
CA THR A 238 -38.03 11.02 19.10
C THR A 238 -37.40 9.66 19.42
N VAL A 239 -36.07 9.60 19.59
CA VAL A 239 -35.33 8.37 19.88
C VAL A 239 -34.60 8.55 21.20
N PRO A 240 -35.02 7.84 22.27
CA PRO A 240 -34.30 7.88 23.53
C PRO A 240 -32.84 7.44 23.38
N ASP A 241 -31.92 8.12 24.05
CA ASP A 241 -30.46 7.86 23.97
C ASP A 241 -30.11 6.38 24.11
N HIS A 242 -30.71 5.68 25.07
CA HIS A 242 -30.47 4.24 25.30
C HIS A 242 -30.81 3.34 24.10
N VAL A 243 -31.74 3.76 23.24
CA VAL A 243 -32.08 3.04 22.00
C VAL A 243 -31.03 3.32 20.92
N GLY A 244 -30.55 4.56 20.85
CA GLY A 244 -29.43 4.95 19.98
C GLY A 244 -28.15 4.18 20.33
N ASP A 245 -27.80 4.14 21.62
CA ASP A 245 -26.64 3.42 22.14
C ASP A 245 -26.73 1.91 21.86
N ALA A 246 -27.88 1.29 22.18
CA ALA A 246 -28.07 -0.13 21.92
C ALA A 246 -27.99 -0.49 20.43
N LEU A 247 -28.48 0.40 19.54
CA LEU A 247 -28.37 0.21 18.10
C LEU A 247 -26.93 0.35 17.62
N HIS A 248 -26.19 1.32 18.16
CA HIS A 248 -24.76 1.49 17.92
C HIS A 248 -23.98 0.25 18.32
N ASP A 249 -24.18 -0.28 19.52
CA ASP A 249 -23.49 -1.48 20.02
C ASP A 249 -23.72 -2.70 19.12
N VAL A 250 -24.96 -2.91 18.66
CA VAL A 250 -25.30 -4.01 17.76
C VAL A 250 -24.61 -3.86 16.39
N LEU A 251 -24.51 -2.64 15.87
CA LEU A 251 -23.86 -2.37 14.59
C LEU A 251 -22.35 -2.47 14.69
N ASP A 252 -21.75 -1.98 15.77
CA ASP A 252 -20.32 -2.08 16.05
C ASP A 252 -19.90 -3.55 16.18
N GLU A 253 -20.64 -4.37 16.92
CA GLU A 253 -20.39 -5.81 17.01
C GLU A 253 -20.45 -6.51 15.65
N ARG A 254 -21.45 -6.17 14.82
CA ARG A 254 -21.58 -6.71 13.46
C ARG A 254 -20.42 -6.28 12.56
N TYR A 255 -20.01 -5.03 12.66
CA TYR A 255 -18.86 -4.49 11.94
C TYR A 255 -17.58 -5.21 12.35
N HIS A 256 -17.30 -5.35 13.64
CA HIS A 256 -16.13 -6.09 14.14
C HIS A 256 -16.10 -7.53 13.64
N ARG A 257 -17.23 -8.25 13.69
CA ARG A 257 -17.31 -9.61 13.12
C ARG A 257 -17.05 -9.66 11.62
N ALA A 258 -17.53 -8.69 10.86
CA ALA A 258 -17.30 -8.62 9.43
C ALA A 258 -15.82 -8.33 9.12
N ARG A 259 -15.23 -7.38 9.85
CA ARG A 259 -13.82 -7.05 9.80
C ARG A 259 -12.93 -8.26 10.11
N GLU A 260 -13.22 -8.99 11.18
CA GLU A 260 -12.48 -10.21 11.50
C GLU A 260 -12.53 -11.25 10.38
N ARG A 261 -13.67 -11.40 9.69
CA ARG A 261 -13.77 -12.30 8.52
C ARG A 261 -12.87 -11.84 7.38
N VAL A 262 -12.78 -10.54 7.13
CA VAL A 262 -11.85 -9.96 6.16
C VAL A 262 -10.41 -10.26 6.57
N ILE A 263 -10.00 -9.94 7.80
CA ILE A 263 -8.62 -10.18 8.27
C ILE A 263 -8.25 -11.67 8.20
N ARG A 264 -9.17 -12.57 8.59
CA ARG A 264 -8.97 -14.02 8.44
C ARG A 264 -8.82 -14.43 6.97
N ALA A 265 -9.60 -13.86 6.06
CA ALA A 265 -9.47 -14.12 4.63
C ALA A 265 -8.11 -13.65 4.10
N LEU A 266 -7.68 -12.43 4.44
CA LEU A 266 -6.39 -11.86 4.02
C LEU A 266 -5.19 -12.57 4.67
N SER A 267 -5.38 -13.24 5.79
CA SER A 267 -4.31 -13.99 6.47
C SER A 267 -4.33 -15.49 6.11
N SER A 268 -5.20 -15.90 5.20
CA SER A 268 -5.33 -17.31 4.80
C SER A 268 -4.30 -17.73 3.76
N ALA A 269 -3.87 -18.99 3.80
CA ALA A 269 -3.05 -19.60 2.75
C ALA A 269 -3.70 -19.49 1.36
N ARG A 270 -5.04 -19.47 1.31
CA ARG A 270 -5.80 -19.30 0.07
C ARG A 270 -5.60 -17.92 -0.56
N TYR A 271 -5.57 -16.86 0.26
CA TYR A 271 -5.28 -15.52 -0.24
C TYR A 271 -3.83 -15.38 -0.71
N VAL A 272 -2.88 -15.97 0.02
CA VAL A 272 -1.47 -16.01 -0.40
C VAL A 272 -1.33 -16.72 -1.76
N ALA A 273 -1.96 -17.88 -1.92
CA ALA A 273 -1.97 -18.62 -3.18
C ALA A 273 -2.60 -17.80 -4.32
N LEU A 274 -3.70 -17.07 -4.07
CA LEU A 274 -4.30 -16.15 -5.04
C LEU A 274 -3.31 -15.06 -5.48
N LEU A 275 -2.55 -14.47 -4.56
CA LEU A 275 -1.54 -13.46 -4.93
C LEU A 275 -0.42 -14.06 -5.78
N ASP A 276 0.05 -15.27 -5.46
CA ASP A 276 1.04 -15.98 -6.27
C ASP A 276 0.50 -16.35 -7.66
N ASP A 277 -0.76 -16.75 -7.75
CA ASP A 277 -1.45 -17.04 -9.02
C ASP A 277 -1.59 -15.78 -9.88
N LEU A 278 -1.93 -14.65 -9.26
CA LEU A 278 -2.03 -13.35 -9.93
C LEU A 278 -0.67 -12.87 -10.44
N ASP A 279 0.40 -13.03 -9.66
CA ASP A 279 1.75 -12.69 -10.11
C ASP A 279 2.20 -13.60 -11.26
N ARG A 280 1.92 -14.91 -11.20
CA ARG A 280 2.18 -15.84 -12.30
C ARG A 280 1.40 -15.46 -13.55
N LEU A 281 0.13 -15.09 -13.40
CA LEU A 281 -0.71 -14.65 -14.52
C LEU A 281 -0.21 -13.34 -15.15
N VAL A 282 0.30 -12.42 -14.34
CA VAL A 282 0.92 -11.17 -14.81
C VAL A 282 2.29 -11.43 -15.43
N ALA A 283 3.02 -12.44 -14.98
CA ALA A 283 4.34 -12.79 -15.50
C ALA A 283 4.26 -13.51 -16.86
N ASP A 284 3.41 -14.53 -16.93
CA ASP A 284 3.28 -15.43 -18.07
C ASP A 284 1.79 -15.80 -18.26
N PRO A 285 1.00 -14.90 -18.87
CA PRO A 285 -0.42 -15.15 -19.05
C PRO A 285 -0.64 -16.32 -20.02
N PRO A 286 -1.54 -17.27 -19.70
CA PRO A 286 -1.88 -18.34 -20.63
C PRO A 286 -2.65 -17.74 -21.81
N LEU A 287 -1.96 -17.57 -22.94
CA LEU A 287 -2.50 -16.89 -24.11
C LEU A 287 -3.43 -17.79 -24.92
N ALA A 288 -4.52 -17.21 -25.40
CA ALA A 288 -5.33 -17.78 -26.47
C ALA A 288 -4.58 -17.68 -27.81
N HIS A 289 -4.97 -18.50 -28.81
CA HIS A 289 -4.25 -18.64 -30.10
C HIS A 289 -4.11 -17.34 -30.93
N ASP A 290 -4.89 -16.31 -30.64
CA ASP A 290 -4.96 -15.02 -31.34
C ASP A 290 -4.33 -13.84 -30.56
N ALA A 291 -3.70 -14.11 -29.41
CA ALA A 291 -3.23 -13.07 -28.49
C ALA A 291 -2.06 -12.19 -29.01
N THR A 292 -1.39 -12.61 -30.10
CA THR A 292 -0.32 -11.83 -30.75
C THR A 292 -0.84 -10.79 -31.74
N ALA A 293 -2.14 -10.80 -32.05
CA ALA A 293 -2.75 -9.80 -32.91
C ALA A 293 -2.76 -8.41 -32.25
N PRO A 294 -2.79 -7.31 -33.05
CA PRO A 294 -2.91 -5.96 -32.51
C PRO A 294 -4.11 -5.79 -31.58
N ALA A 295 -3.92 -5.04 -30.51
CA ALA A 295 -4.97 -4.69 -29.57
C ALA A 295 -6.05 -3.86 -30.27
N GLY A 296 -7.21 -4.48 -30.54
CA GLY A 296 -8.34 -3.79 -31.14
C GLY A 296 -8.74 -2.51 -30.36
N PRO A 297 -9.45 -1.55 -30.99
CA PRO A 297 -9.73 -0.23 -30.39
C PRO A 297 -10.39 -0.28 -29.01
N ALA A 298 -11.20 -1.30 -28.74
CA ALA A 298 -11.88 -1.50 -27.47
C ALA A 298 -10.91 -1.81 -26.31
N LEU A 299 -9.91 -2.65 -26.56
CA LEU A 299 -8.89 -3.06 -25.58
C LEU A 299 -7.98 -1.88 -25.24
N HIS A 300 -7.52 -1.15 -26.26
CA HIS A 300 -6.73 0.05 -26.07
C HIS A 300 -7.52 1.17 -25.34
N ALA A 301 -8.81 1.35 -25.64
CA ALA A 301 -9.65 2.30 -24.94
C ALA A 301 -9.86 1.94 -23.46
N ALA A 302 -9.89 0.65 -23.12
CA ALA A 302 -9.93 0.20 -21.73
C ALA A 302 -8.64 0.57 -20.98
N LEU A 303 -7.46 0.26 -21.56
CA LEU A 303 -6.16 0.64 -20.98
C LEU A 303 -6.08 2.15 -20.71
N ARG A 304 -6.47 2.98 -21.68
CA ARG A 304 -6.43 4.43 -21.53
C ARG A 304 -7.38 4.94 -20.44
N ARG A 305 -8.62 4.44 -20.38
CA ARG A 305 -9.56 4.80 -19.31
C ARG A 305 -9.06 4.41 -17.93
N ASP A 306 -8.34 3.30 -17.83
CA ASP A 306 -7.70 2.88 -16.58
C ASP A 306 -6.49 3.76 -16.25
N ALA A 307 -5.73 4.22 -17.25
CA ALA A 307 -4.60 5.14 -17.08
C ALA A 307 -5.05 6.56 -16.66
N GLU A 308 -6.16 7.08 -17.18
CA GLU A 308 -6.72 8.41 -16.87
C GLU A 308 -7.32 8.53 -15.45
N ARG A 309 -7.42 7.43 -14.70
CA ARG A 309 -7.99 7.38 -13.33
C ARG A 309 -6.92 7.36 -12.23
N ILE A 310 -5.70 7.73 -12.57
CA ILE A 310 -4.58 8.02 -11.64
C ILE A 310 -4.66 9.50 -11.27
#